data_AF-A0A085LCH4-F1
#
_entry.id   AF-A0A085LCH4-F1
#
_cell.length_a   1.000
_cell.length_b   1.000
_cell.length_c   1.000
_cell.angle_alpha   90.00
_cell.angle_beta   90.00
_cell.angle_gamma   90.00
#
_symmetry.space_group_name_H-M   'P 1'
#
loop_
_entity.id
_entity.type
_entity.pdbx_description
1 polymer ?
#
loop_
_entity_poly.entity_id
_entity_poly.type
_entity_poly.pdbx_seq_one_letter_code
_entity_poly.pdbx_strand_id
1 'polypeptide(L)'
;MTRSPAPEAPGRLGEAIPAADLLAYLGALETWLDERRTELDRLDAAAQAAATPDAYTADLVLALSLWQAIRSRADEIRPVWDSGRADAVAREKISQLLWGRLDSGSGAALVSLVEAVKLCDALVVQLRTRLSFDPHTADQVARLRGVRAELVRCEDLAGADVDARGRVETLRGRLDHLVAQAARGADVSGPLAELETEVARAERDLIVASAQRRELRRDRAR
;
A
#
# COMPACT_ATOMS: atom_id res chain seq x y z
N MET A 1 9.59 -7.78 -0.23
CA MET A 1 9.33 -8.35 -1.56
C MET A 1 9.92 -7.40 -2.58
N THR A 2 10.86 -7.87 -3.41
CA THR A 2 11.46 -7.10 -4.51
C THR A 2 10.41 -6.95 -5.61
N ARG A 3 10.08 -5.70 -5.95
CA ARG A 3 9.06 -5.33 -6.94
C ARG A 3 9.62 -5.52 -8.35
N SER A 4 8.86 -6.14 -9.25
CA SER A 4 9.26 -6.29 -10.65
C SER A 4 9.14 -4.95 -11.39
N PRO A 5 10.21 -4.47 -12.06
CA PRO A 5 10.15 -3.26 -12.88
C PRO A 5 9.31 -3.51 -14.15
N ALA A 6 8.91 -2.43 -14.81
CA ALA A 6 8.33 -2.48 -16.15
C ALA A 6 9.23 -3.31 -17.10
N PRO A 7 8.72 -4.36 -17.77
CA PRO A 7 9.53 -5.18 -18.66
C PRO A 7 9.98 -4.39 -19.89
N GLU A 8 11.22 -4.63 -20.34
CA GLU A 8 11.73 -4.05 -21.57
C GLU A 8 11.20 -4.81 -22.79
N ALA A 9 10.54 -4.09 -23.69
CA ALA A 9 9.95 -4.68 -24.88
C ALA A 9 11.02 -5.10 -25.90
N PRO A 10 10.92 -6.31 -26.48
CA PRO A 10 11.86 -6.81 -27.47
C PRO A 10 11.54 -6.30 -28.88
N GLY A 11 12.57 -6.30 -29.73
CA GLY A 11 12.47 -6.02 -31.17
C GLY A 11 11.91 -4.65 -31.53
N ARG A 12 11.35 -4.54 -32.75
CA ARG A 12 10.80 -3.29 -33.31
C ARG A 12 9.53 -3.57 -34.11
N LEU A 13 8.75 -2.52 -34.37
CA LEU A 13 7.51 -2.59 -35.14
C LEU A 13 7.71 -3.26 -36.51
N GLY A 14 6.90 -4.28 -36.80
CA GLY A 14 6.92 -5.00 -38.09
C GLY A 14 8.05 -6.03 -38.23
N GLU A 15 8.79 -6.30 -37.15
CA GLU A 15 9.81 -7.36 -37.13
C GLU A 15 9.27 -8.64 -36.50
N ALA A 16 9.64 -9.80 -37.06
CA ALA A 16 9.37 -11.11 -36.47
C ALA A 16 10.31 -11.38 -35.27
N ILE A 17 9.98 -10.80 -34.12
CA ILE A 17 10.75 -10.87 -32.86
C ILE A 17 11.09 -12.33 -32.50
N PRO A 18 12.35 -12.67 -32.17
CA PRO A 18 12.74 -14.04 -31.80
C PRO A 18 11.81 -14.66 -30.74
N ALA A 19 11.46 -15.94 -30.91
CA ALA A 19 10.51 -16.62 -30.04
C ALA A 19 10.97 -16.65 -28.56
N ALA A 20 12.26 -16.82 -28.32
CA ALA A 20 12.82 -16.79 -26.96
C ALA A 20 12.62 -15.42 -26.28
N ASP A 21 12.83 -14.33 -27.02
CA ASP A 21 12.67 -12.97 -26.51
C ASP A 21 11.20 -12.65 -26.23
N LEU A 22 10.29 -13.09 -27.11
CA LEU A 22 8.84 -12.98 -26.88
C LEU A 22 8.40 -13.77 -25.65
N LEU A 23 8.88 -15.00 -25.48
CA LEU A 23 8.56 -15.81 -24.30
C LEU A 23 8.97 -15.11 -23.01
N ALA A 24 10.21 -14.61 -22.96
CA ALA A 24 10.75 -13.91 -21.80
C ALA A 24 9.94 -12.64 -21.49
N TYR A 25 9.67 -11.81 -22.50
CA TYR A 25 8.90 -10.59 -22.35
C TYR A 25 7.47 -10.85 -21.90
N LEU A 26 6.75 -11.78 -22.53
CA LEU A 26 5.37 -12.07 -22.18
C LEU A 26 5.23 -12.66 -20.76
N GLY A 27 6.18 -13.51 -20.34
CA GLY A 27 6.23 -13.99 -18.96
C GLY A 27 6.49 -12.87 -17.94
N ALA A 28 7.41 -11.96 -18.25
CA ALA A 28 7.67 -10.79 -17.41
C ALA A 28 6.47 -9.83 -17.37
N LEU A 29 5.77 -9.65 -18.50
CA LEU A 29 4.59 -8.79 -18.60
C LEU A 29 3.41 -9.32 -17.76
N GLU A 30 3.12 -10.62 -17.81
CA GLU A 30 2.08 -11.23 -16.96
C GLU A 30 2.42 -11.08 -15.47
N THR A 31 3.66 -11.36 -15.08
CA THR A 31 4.13 -11.17 -13.70
C THR A 31 3.98 -9.71 -13.25
N TRP A 32 4.39 -8.77 -14.10
CA TRP A 32 4.26 -7.34 -13.83
C TRP A 32 2.80 -6.90 -13.72
N LEU A 33 1.90 -7.41 -14.58
CA LEU A 33 0.48 -7.09 -14.56
C LEU A 33 -0.19 -7.49 -13.24
N ASP A 34 0.08 -8.69 -12.74
CA ASP A 34 -0.46 -9.20 -11.48
C ASP A 34 0.06 -8.41 -10.27
N GLU A 35 1.37 -8.14 -10.24
CA GLU A 35 1.98 -7.32 -9.20
C GLU A 35 1.43 -5.89 -9.21
N ARG A 36 1.26 -5.29 -10.40
CA ARG A 36 0.70 -3.94 -10.55
C ARG A 36 -0.75 -3.87 -10.15
N ARG A 37 -1.56 -4.89 -10.45
CA ARG A 37 -2.95 -4.93 -10.00
C ARG A 37 -3.03 -4.87 -8.48
N THR A 38 -2.30 -5.78 -7.83
CA THR A 38 -2.25 -5.87 -6.38
C THR A 38 -1.79 -4.56 -5.74
N GLU A 39 -0.87 -3.85 -6.38
CA GLU A 39 -0.41 -2.56 -5.89
C GLU A 39 -1.38 -1.41 -6.12
N LEU A 40 -2.03 -1.35 -7.29
CA LEU A 40 -3.08 -0.37 -7.56
C LEU A 40 -4.23 -0.53 -6.57
N ASP A 41 -4.62 -1.77 -6.24
CA ASP A 41 -5.64 -2.03 -5.20
C ASP A 41 -5.21 -1.50 -3.82
N ARG A 42 -3.92 -1.63 -3.46
CA ARG A 42 -3.39 -1.06 -2.21
C ARG A 42 -3.36 0.47 -2.24
N LEU A 43 -2.99 1.08 -3.37
CA LEU A 43 -2.95 2.53 -3.51
C LEU A 43 -4.35 3.14 -3.52
N ASP A 44 -5.32 2.48 -4.14
CA ASP A 44 -6.73 2.87 -4.11
C ASP A 44 -7.27 2.86 -2.69
N ALA A 45 -7.05 1.78 -1.94
CA ALA A 45 -7.43 1.71 -0.52
C ALA A 45 -6.74 2.81 0.31
N ALA A 46 -5.45 3.08 0.08
CA ALA A 46 -4.71 4.13 0.77
C ALA A 46 -5.25 5.54 0.43
N ALA A 47 -5.62 5.79 -0.83
CA ALA A 47 -6.18 7.06 -1.24
C ALA A 47 -7.60 7.28 -0.70
N GLN A 48 -8.41 6.23 -0.59
CA GLN A 48 -9.74 6.32 0.04
C GLN A 48 -9.64 6.65 1.53
N ALA A 49 -8.58 6.17 2.20
CA ALA A 49 -8.31 6.47 3.60
C ALA A 49 -7.56 7.81 3.82
N ALA A 50 -7.15 8.49 2.75
CA ALA A 50 -6.46 9.77 2.82
C ALA A 50 -7.40 10.89 3.32
N ALA A 51 -6.83 11.96 3.88
CA ALA A 51 -7.64 13.11 4.32
C ALA A 51 -8.29 13.87 3.15
N THR A 52 -7.68 13.80 1.96
CA THR A 52 -8.18 14.43 0.74
C THR A 52 -8.25 13.42 -0.41
N PRO A 53 -9.22 12.47 -0.40
CA PRO A 53 -9.32 11.41 -1.41
C PRO A 53 -9.40 11.96 -2.84
N ASP A 54 -10.17 13.03 -3.03
CA ASP A 54 -10.37 13.68 -4.33
C ASP A 54 -9.07 14.14 -5.01
N ALA A 55 -8.01 14.39 -4.22
CA ALA A 55 -6.71 14.81 -4.74
C ALA A 55 -5.94 13.70 -5.49
N TYR A 56 -6.38 12.43 -5.35
CA TYR A 56 -5.75 11.25 -5.93
C TYR A 56 -6.65 10.54 -6.97
N THR A 57 -7.95 10.80 -6.95
CA THR A 57 -8.95 10.11 -7.79
C THR A 57 -8.61 10.16 -9.27
N ALA A 58 -8.24 11.32 -9.82
CA ALA A 58 -7.93 11.46 -11.25
C ALA A 58 -6.72 10.60 -11.68
N ASP A 59 -5.64 10.62 -10.89
CA ASP A 59 -4.42 9.86 -11.17
C ASP A 59 -4.65 8.35 -11.00
N LEU A 60 -5.43 7.94 -9.99
CA LEU A 60 -5.82 6.54 -9.79
C LEU A 60 -6.68 6.00 -10.93
N VAL A 61 -7.70 6.76 -11.36
CA VAL A 61 -8.55 6.39 -12.49
C VAL A 61 -7.71 6.26 -13.76
N LEU A 62 -6.77 7.18 -14.00
CA LEU A 62 -5.85 7.09 -15.13
C LEU A 62 -4.97 5.85 -15.07
N ALA A 63 -4.36 5.57 -13.90
CA ALA A 63 -3.50 4.41 -13.72
C ALA A 63 -4.24 3.08 -13.88
N LEU A 64 -5.46 2.96 -13.32
CA LEU A 64 -6.34 1.80 -13.49
C LEU A 64 -6.78 1.62 -14.94
N SER A 65 -7.10 2.71 -15.63
CA SER A 65 -7.48 2.68 -17.05
C SER A 65 -6.33 2.21 -17.93
N LEU A 66 -5.11 2.70 -17.67
CA LEU A 66 -3.91 2.23 -18.37
C LEU A 66 -3.64 0.75 -18.10
N TRP A 67 -3.70 0.32 -16.83
CA TRP A 67 -3.53 -1.08 -16.46
C TRP A 67 -4.54 -1.98 -17.19
N GLN A 68 -5.82 -1.58 -17.24
CA GLN A 68 -6.86 -2.32 -17.95
C GLN A 68 -6.57 -2.41 -19.46
N ALA A 69 -6.13 -1.31 -20.08
CA ALA A 69 -5.78 -1.31 -21.50
C ALA A 69 -4.59 -2.23 -21.82
N ILE A 70 -3.56 -2.24 -20.96
CA ILE A 70 -2.41 -3.15 -21.07
C ILE A 70 -2.86 -4.60 -20.92
N ARG A 71 -3.72 -4.89 -19.93
CA ARG A 71 -4.27 -6.23 -19.70
C ARG A 71 -5.05 -6.73 -20.92
N SER A 72 -5.97 -5.91 -21.44
CA SER A 72 -6.74 -6.24 -22.64
C SER A 72 -5.83 -6.56 -23.83
N ARG A 73 -4.77 -5.77 -24.05
CA ARG A 73 -3.82 -6.03 -25.14
C ARG A 73 -2.99 -7.29 -24.91
N ALA A 74 -2.61 -7.61 -23.67
CA ALA A 74 -1.94 -8.86 -23.35
C ALA A 74 -2.85 -10.06 -23.64
N ASP A 75 -4.14 -9.96 -23.30
CA ASP A 75 -5.15 -10.98 -23.60
C ASP A 75 -5.37 -11.14 -25.12
N GLU A 76 -5.26 -10.07 -25.93
CA GLU A 76 -5.27 -10.13 -27.41
C GLU A 76 -4.02 -10.83 -27.98
N ILE A 77 -2.84 -10.62 -27.39
CA ILE A 77 -1.58 -11.22 -27.85
C ILE A 77 -1.54 -12.72 -27.57
N ARG A 78 -2.11 -13.15 -26.43
CA ARG A 78 -2.05 -14.52 -25.93
C ARG A 78 -2.48 -15.59 -26.95
N PRO A 79 -3.61 -15.48 -27.68
CA PRO A 79 -3.96 -16.45 -28.71
C PRO A 79 -3.05 -16.39 -29.94
N VAL A 80 -2.44 -15.23 -30.26
CA VAL A 80 -1.50 -15.10 -31.39
C VAL A 80 -0.17 -15.80 -31.08
N TRP A 81 0.25 -15.79 -29.82
CA TRP A 81 1.47 -16.47 -29.38
C TRP A 81 1.40 -18.00 -29.46
N ASP A 82 0.19 -18.57 -29.40
CA ASP A 82 -0.08 -20.01 -29.48
C ASP A 82 0.87 -20.87 -28.62
N SER A 83 1.10 -20.46 -27.37
CA SER A 83 2.02 -21.13 -26.43
C SER A 83 3.45 -21.33 -26.97
N GLY A 84 3.93 -20.43 -27.82
CA GLY A 84 5.27 -20.46 -28.40
C GLY A 84 5.38 -21.14 -29.76
N ARG A 85 4.27 -21.56 -30.36
CA ARG A 85 4.23 -22.09 -31.73
C ARG A 85 4.02 -21.01 -32.80
N ALA A 86 4.00 -19.73 -32.41
CA ALA A 86 3.90 -18.60 -33.33
C ALA A 86 5.00 -18.64 -34.40
N ASP A 87 4.58 -18.74 -35.66
CA ASP A 87 5.48 -18.64 -36.82
C ASP A 87 5.99 -17.19 -37.01
N ALA A 88 6.76 -16.95 -38.07
CA ALA A 88 7.29 -15.60 -38.32
C ALA A 88 6.19 -14.54 -38.51
N VAL A 89 5.08 -14.90 -39.18
CA VAL A 89 3.96 -13.99 -39.45
C VAL A 89 3.20 -13.67 -38.16
N ALA A 90 2.95 -14.67 -37.32
CA ALA A 90 2.34 -14.48 -36.02
C ALA A 90 3.23 -13.63 -35.09
N ARG A 91 4.55 -13.83 -35.09
CA ARG A 91 5.48 -13.01 -34.29
C ARG A 91 5.57 -11.57 -34.78
N GLU A 92 5.51 -11.35 -36.09
CA GLU A 92 5.39 -10.00 -36.66
C GLU A 92 4.07 -9.33 -36.25
N LYS A 93 2.96 -10.06 -36.28
CA LYS A 93 1.66 -9.57 -35.78
C LYS A 93 1.73 -9.22 -34.29
N ILE A 94 2.42 -10.02 -33.47
CA ILE A 94 2.66 -9.69 -32.05
C ILE A 94 3.46 -8.39 -31.94
N SER A 95 4.52 -8.21 -32.73
CA SER A 95 5.26 -6.94 -32.77
C SER A 95 4.33 -5.75 -33.07
N GLN A 96 3.44 -5.88 -34.05
CA GLN A 96 2.45 -4.85 -34.35
C GLN A 96 1.50 -4.58 -33.18
N LEU A 97 1.12 -5.60 -32.39
CA LEU A 97 0.30 -5.42 -31.19
C LEU A 97 1.05 -4.75 -30.03
N LEU A 98 2.36 -5.02 -29.89
CA LEU A 98 3.22 -4.41 -28.87
C LEU A 98 3.46 -2.92 -29.14
N TRP A 99 3.86 -2.60 -30.38
CA TRP A 99 4.28 -1.26 -30.77
C TRP A 99 3.13 -0.43 -31.36
N GLY A 100 2.00 -1.07 -31.67
CA GLY A 100 0.78 -0.42 -32.13
C GLY A 100 0.02 0.25 -31.00
N ARG A 101 -0.83 1.20 -31.37
CA ARG A 101 -1.61 2.01 -30.43
C ARG A 101 -2.65 1.16 -29.69
N LEU A 102 -2.77 1.41 -28.40
CA LEU A 102 -3.85 0.84 -27.59
C LEU A 102 -5.16 1.54 -27.91
N ASP A 103 -6.25 0.79 -27.87
CA ASP A 103 -7.58 1.37 -27.86
C ASP A 103 -8.01 1.52 -26.39
N SER A 104 -8.12 2.76 -25.93
CA SER A 104 -8.85 3.04 -24.68
C SER A 104 -10.20 3.58 -25.09
N GLY A 105 -11.28 2.87 -24.80
CA GLY A 105 -12.66 3.30 -25.06
C GLY A 105 -13.06 4.66 -24.44
N SER A 106 -12.15 5.34 -23.74
CA SER A 106 -12.26 6.70 -23.18
C SER A 106 -11.53 7.79 -24.00
N GLY A 107 -10.95 7.47 -25.17
CA GLY A 107 -10.30 8.45 -26.05
C GLY A 107 -8.89 8.90 -25.64
N ALA A 108 -8.31 8.33 -24.59
CA ALA A 108 -7.06 8.78 -23.97
C ALA A 108 -5.78 7.98 -24.34
N ALA A 109 -5.86 6.82 -24.98
CA ALA A 109 -4.68 6.03 -25.32
C ALA A 109 -4.24 6.29 -26.76
N LEU A 110 -3.40 7.31 -26.93
CA LEU A 110 -2.65 7.52 -28.18
C LEU A 110 -1.34 6.70 -28.21
N VAL A 111 -1.06 5.92 -27.16
CA VAL A 111 0.25 5.30 -26.89
C VAL A 111 0.24 3.80 -27.18
N SER A 112 1.42 3.26 -27.46
CA SER A 112 1.66 1.82 -27.61
C SER A 112 1.59 1.07 -26.28
N LEU A 113 1.56 -0.27 -26.34
CA LEU A 113 1.64 -1.11 -25.13
C LEU A 113 2.91 -0.79 -24.32
N VAL A 114 4.04 -0.67 -25.02
CA VAL A 114 5.35 -0.41 -24.42
C VAL A 114 5.37 0.91 -23.66
N GLU A 115 4.80 1.95 -24.26
CA GLU A 115 4.68 3.27 -23.64
C GLU A 115 3.69 3.25 -22.48
N ALA A 116 2.56 2.58 -22.63
CA ALA A 116 1.56 2.46 -21.57
C ALA A 116 2.11 1.77 -20.32
N VAL A 117 2.90 0.70 -20.48
CA VAL A 117 3.57 0.01 -19.37
C VAL A 117 4.49 0.98 -18.61
N LYS A 118 5.31 1.75 -19.32
CA LYS A 118 6.21 2.76 -18.72
C LYS A 118 5.45 3.87 -18.01
N LEU A 119 4.39 4.39 -18.65
CA LEU A 119 3.55 5.45 -18.09
C LEU A 119 2.81 4.99 -16.83
N CYS A 120 2.25 3.77 -16.86
CA CYS A 120 1.59 3.17 -15.70
C CYS A 120 2.58 3.02 -14.54
N ASP A 121 3.79 2.51 -14.78
CA ASP A 121 4.80 2.37 -13.74
C ASP A 121 5.20 3.72 -13.11
N ALA A 122 5.39 4.75 -13.95
CA ALA A 122 5.70 6.10 -13.50
C ALA A 122 4.56 6.71 -12.65
N LEU A 123 3.30 6.58 -13.09
CA LEU A 123 2.14 7.06 -12.34
C LEU A 123 2.01 6.38 -10.98
N VAL A 124 2.24 5.06 -10.92
CA VAL A 124 2.19 4.31 -9.67
C VAL A 124 3.31 4.77 -8.71
N VAL A 125 4.52 5.02 -9.22
CA VAL A 125 5.63 5.58 -8.42
C VAL A 125 5.27 6.96 -7.87
N GLN A 126 4.66 7.82 -8.68
CA GLN A 126 4.22 9.15 -8.28
C GLN A 126 3.12 9.09 -7.21
N LEU A 127 2.06 8.28 -7.43
CA LEU A 127 0.96 8.08 -6.48
C LEU A 127 1.46 7.60 -5.13
N ARG A 128 2.33 6.58 -5.13
CA ARG A 128 2.96 6.07 -3.90
C ARG A 128 3.73 7.18 -3.17
N THR A 129 4.51 7.96 -3.91
CA THR A 129 5.30 9.06 -3.32
C THR A 129 4.36 10.08 -2.68
N ARG A 130 3.34 10.54 -3.39
CA ARG A 130 2.37 11.52 -2.86
C ARG A 130 1.62 11.00 -1.63
N LEU A 131 1.12 9.77 -1.67
CA LEU A 131 0.41 9.14 -0.53
C LEU A 131 1.32 8.91 0.68
N SER A 132 2.61 8.62 0.46
CA SER A 132 3.58 8.48 1.56
C SER A 132 3.84 9.79 2.30
N PHE A 133 3.58 10.93 1.64
CA PHE A 133 3.70 12.27 2.22
C PHE A 133 2.36 12.87 2.66
N ASP A 134 1.28 12.08 2.72
CA ASP A 134 0.01 12.56 3.26
C ASP A 134 0.18 13.00 4.73
N PRO A 135 0.02 14.31 5.04
CA PRO A 135 0.22 14.84 6.38
C PRO A 135 -0.69 14.20 7.42
N HIS A 136 -1.88 13.72 7.03
CA HIS A 136 -2.83 13.11 7.95
C HIS A 136 -2.43 11.69 8.33
N THR A 137 -1.95 10.88 7.38
CA THR A 137 -1.35 9.57 7.69
C THR A 137 -0.11 9.73 8.56
N ALA A 138 0.71 10.75 8.29
CA ALA A 138 1.85 11.08 9.13
C ALA A 138 1.44 11.46 10.57
N ASP A 139 0.37 12.24 10.73
CA ASP A 139 -0.22 12.60 12.04
C ASP A 139 -0.75 11.37 12.78
N GLN A 140 -1.54 10.51 12.13
CA GLN A 140 -2.05 9.28 12.73
C GLN A 140 -0.91 8.35 13.21
N VAL A 141 0.15 8.19 12.41
CA VAL A 141 1.33 7.41 12.81
C VAL A 141 2.04 8.04 14.01
N ALA A 142 2.15 9.37 14.06
CA ALA A 142 2.73 10.08 15.19
C ALA A 142 1.91 9.88 16.47
N ARG A 143 0.58 9.99 16.37
CA ARG A 143 -0.37 9.75 17.47
C ARG A 143 -0.29 8.32 18.02
N LEU A 144 -0.32 7.31 17.15
CA LEU A 144 -0.16 5.90 17.54
C LEU A 144 1.19 5.66 18.26
N ARG A 145 2.27 6.31 17.80
CA ARG A 145 3.57 6.26 18.49
C ARG A 145 3.52 6.94 19.87
N GLY A 146 2.80 8.06 19.99
CA GLY A 146 2.55 8.74 21.26
C GLY A 146 1.87 7.85 22.29
N VAL A 147 0.77 7.19 21.91
CA VAL A 147 0.04 6.26 22.77
C VAL A 147 0.92 5.08 23.21
N ARG A 148 1.75 4.53 22.30
CA ARG A 148 2.73 3.48 22.67
C ARG A 148 3.69 3.94 23.74
N ALA A 149 4.26 5.13 23.58
CA ALA A 149 5.21 5.67 24.54
C ALA A 149 4.56 5.91 25.90
N GLU A 150 3.29 6.33 25.93
CA GLU A 150 2.53 6.52 27.16
C GLU A 150 2.17 5.21 27.86
N LEU A 151 1.78 4.18 27.10
CA LEU A 151 1.56 2.85 27.65
C LEU A 151 2.82 2.25 28.30
N VAL A 152 4.00 2.45 27.69
CA VAL A 152 5.27 2.04 28.32
C VAL A 152 5.47 2.73 29.67
N ARG A 153 5.19 4.03 29.77
CA ARG A 153 5.24 4.75 31.07
C ARG A 153 4.21 4.20 32.06
N CYS A 154 3.01 3.87 31.60
CA CYS A 154 1.99 3.25 32.45
C CYS A 154 2.44 1.90 33.02
N GLU A 155 3.16 1.07 32.25
CA GLU A 155 3.73 -0.17 32.76
C GLU A 155 4.78 0.06 33.85
N ASP A 156 5.68 1.01 33.61
CA ASP A 156 6.71 1.38 34.57
C ASP A 156 6.05 1.86 35.89
N LEU A 157 5.00 2.67 35.78
CA LEU A 157 4.24 3.19 36.93
C LEU A 157 3.40 2.13 37.64
N ALA A 158 2.85 1.16 36.90
CA ALA A 158 2.13 0.03 37.47
C ALA A 158 3.05 -0.77 38.40
N GLY A 159 4.34 -0.89 38.07
CA GLY A 159 5.30 -1.58 38.93
C GLY A 159 4.80 -3.00 39.23
N ALA A 160 4.84 -3.46 40.48
CA ALA A 160 4.41 -4.81 40.87
C ALA A 160 2.88 -5.02 41.02
N ASP A 161 2.08 -3.99 40.78
CA ASP A 161 0.61 -4.02 40.96
C ASP A 161 -0.05 -4.82 39.82
N VAL A 162 -0.61 -5.99 40.16
CA VAL A 162 -1.16 -6.94 39.19
C VAL A 162 -2.40 -6.38 38.50
N ASP A 163 -3.28 -5.69 39.23
CA ASP A 163 -4.51 -5.13 38.69
C ASP A 163 -4.23 -3.93 37.79
N ALA A 164 -3.24 -3.10 38.15
CA ALA A 164 -2.75 -2.04 37.29
C ALA A 164 -2.16 -2.59 35.98
N ARG A 165 -1.31 -3.62 36.06
CA ARG A 165 -0.73 -4.28 34.88
C ARG A 165 -1.79 -4.87 33.96
N GLY A 166 -2.80 -5.55 34.50
CA GLY A 166 -3.90 -6.12 33.70
C GLY A 166 -4.70 -5.06 32.93
N ARG A 167 -4.91 -3.88 33.54
CA ARG A 167 -5.55 -2.74 32.85
C ARG A 167 -4.68 -2.18 31.73
N VAL A 168 -3.39 -1.98 31.97
CA VAL A 168 -2.45 -1.49 30.94
C VAL A 168 -2.36 -2.46 29.77
N GLU A 169 -2.34 -3.77 30.04
CA GLU A 169 -2.31 -4.79 29.00
C GLU A 169 -3.59 -4.82 28.16
N THR A 170 -4.75 -4.56 28.77
CA THR A 170 -6.02 -4.41 28.03
C THR A 170 -5.97 -3.22 27.07
N LEU A 171 -5.43 -2.08 27.51
CA LEU A 171 -5.26 -0.89 26.68
C LEU A 171 -4.25 -1.13 25.54
N ARG A 172 -3.18 -1.88 25.81
CA ARG A 172 -2.23 -2.32 24.78
C ARG A 172 -2.90 -3.21 23.74
N GLY A 173 -3.67 -4.21 24.15
CA GLY A 173 -4.38 -5.07 23.21
C GLY A 173 -5.31 -4.29 22.28
N ARG A 174 -5.97 -3.24 22.80
CA ARG A 174 -6.77 -2.31 21.99
C ARG A 174 -5.92 -1.50 21.02
N LEU A 175 -4.79 -0.95 21.46
CA LEU A 175 -3.85 -0.27 20.58
C LEU A 175 -3.38 -1.17 19.44
N ASP A 176 -2.99 -2.41 19.74
CA ASP A 176 -2.52 -3.36 18.73
C ASP A 176 -3.62 -3.70 17.72
N HIS A 177 -4.87 -3.80 18.18
CA HIS A 177 -6.02 -3.94 17.30
C HIS A 177 -6.19 -2.73 16.36
N LEU A 178 -6.12 -1.51 16.89
CA LEU A 178 -6.21 -0.28 16.08
C LEU A 178 -5.06 -0.16 15.09
N VAL A 179 -3.83 -0.52 15.49
CA VAL A 179 -2.67 -0.56 14.58
C VAL A 179 -2.91 -1.56 13.45
N ALA A 180 -3.44 -2.74 13.76
CA ALA A 180 -3.75 -3.74 12.75
C ALA A 180 -4.88 -3.28 11.80
N GLN A 181 -5.89 -2.59 12.32
CA GLN A 181 -6.97 -1.99 11.53
C GLN A 181 -6.47 -0.86 10.61
N ALA A 182 -5.67 0.06 11.15
CA ALA A 182 -5.04 1.15 10.39
C ALA A 182 -4.12 0.61 9.28
N ALA A 183 -3.36 -0.45 9.56
CA ALA A 183 -2.53 -1.13 8.55
C ALA A 183 -3.35 -1.78 7.42
N ARG A 184 -4.64 -2.05 7.66
CA ARG A 184 -5.60 -2.51 6.64
C ARG A 184 -6.39 -1.37 5.99
N GLY A 185 -6.10 -0.12 6.33
CA GLY A 185 -6.76 1.07 5.77
C GLY A 185 -8.09 1.45 6.42
N ALA A 186 -8.41 0.92 7.60
CA ALA A 186 -9.59 1.37 8.33
C ALA A 186 -9.37 2.75 8.97
N ASP A 187 -10.38 3.63 8.96
CA ASP A 187 -10.36 4.86 9.75
C ASP A 187 -10.45 4.53 11.24
N VAL A 188 -9.39 4.87 11.97
CA VAL A 188 -9.26 4.66 13.42
C VAL A 188 -9.26 5.97 14.20
N SER A 189 -9.54 7.11 13.58
CA SER A 189 -9.37 8.44 14.19
C SER A 189 -10.19 8.62 15.47
N GLY A 190 -11.46 8.19 15.45
CA GLY A 190 -12.35 8.22 16.61
C GLY A 190 -11.90 7.26 17.72
N PRO A 191 -11.81 5.94 17.43
CA PRO A 191 -11.34 4.96 18.41
C PRO A 191 -9.94 5.26 18.99
N LEU A 192 -9.05 5.87 18.20
CA LEU A 192 -7.74 6.32 18.67
C LEU A 192 -7.85 7.48 19.65
N ALA A 193 -8.72 8.47 19.40
CA ALA A 193 -8.94 9.58 20.31
C ALA A 193 -9.55 9.13 21.66
N GLU A 194 -10.44 8.14 21.63
CA GLU A 194 -10.97 7.50 22.83
C GLU A 194 -9.86 6.80 23.61
N LEU A 195 -9.03 6.00 22.92
CA LEU A 195 -7.91 5.30 23.53
C LEU A 195 -6.88 6.26 24.13
N GLU A 196 -6.54 7.35 23.43
CA GLU A 196 -5.67 8.42 23.96
C GLU A 196 -6.21 8.98 25.28
N THR A 197 -7.52 9.24 25.34
CA THR A 197 -8.18 9.77 26.56
C THR A 197 -8.13 8.76 27.70
N GLU A 198 -8.38 7.49 27.42
CA GLU A 198 -8.35 6.42 28.42
C GLU A 198 -6.94 6.17 28.95
N VAL A 199 -5.93 6.14 28.07
CA VAL A 199 -4.53 5.97 28.44
C VAL A 199 -4.06 7.15 29.30
N ALA A 200 -4.40 8.38 28.93
CA ALA A 200 -4.08 9.57 29.72
C ALA A 200 -4.75 9.58 31.10
N ARG A 201 -5.95 9.01 31.20
CA ARG A 201 -6.60 8.82 32.51
C ARG A 201 -5.87 7.77 33.35
N ALA A 202 -5.55 6.62 32.75
CA ALA A 202 -4.83 5.56 33.43
C ALA A 202 -3.45 6.01 33.93
N GLU A 203 -2.70 6.77 33.12
CA GLU A 203 -1.40 7.32 33.51
C GLU A 203 -1.52 8.21 34.76
N ARG A 204 -2.47 9.15 34.77
CA ARG A 204 -2.71 10.05 35.90
C ARG A 204 -3.05 9.28 37.18
N ASP A 205 -3.94 8.30 37.10
CA ASP A 205 -4.34 7.48 38.24
C ASP A 205 -3.13 6.68 38.79
N LEU A 206 -2.29 6.15 37.91
CA LEU A 206 -1.07 5.42 38.29
C LEU A 206 -0.03 6.34 38.93
N ILE A 207 0.13 7.58 38.44
CA ILE A 207 1.00 8.59 39.06
C ILE A 207 0.56 8.84 40.50
N VAL A 208 -0.74 9.08 40.74
CA VAL A 208 -1.31 9.32 42.08
C VAL A 208 -1.09 8.11 42.98
N ALA A 209 -1.43 6.91 42.52
CA ALA A 209 -1.23 5.67 43.29
C ALA A 209 0.25 5.44 43.62
N SER A 210 1.17 5.72 42.68
CA SER A 210 2.61 5.61 42.91
C SER A 210 3.09 6.58 43.99
N ALA A 211 2.55 7.81 44.03
CA ALA A 211 2.91 8.82 45.01
C ALA A 211 2.44 8.43 46.41
N GLN A 212 1.20 7.96 46.55
CA GLN A 212 0.64 7.48 47.81
C GLN A 212 1.44 6.28 48.35
N ARG A 213 1.82 5.32 47.50
CA ARG A 213 2.67 4.18 47.90
C ARG A 213 4.04 4.62 48.41
N ARG A 214 4.64 5.65 47.82
CA ARG A 214 5.93 6.22 48.30
C ARG A 214 5.78 6.90 49.66
N GLU A 215 4.68 7.61 49.88
CA GLU A 215 4.37 8.25 51.17
C GLU A 215 4.17 7.23 52.29
N LEU A 216 3.30 6.23 52.08
CA LEU A 216 3.07 5.17 53.06
C LEU A 216 4.33 4.38 53.44
N ARG A 217 5.26 4.18 52.48
CA ARG A 217 6.56 3.56 52.76
C ARG A 217 7.47 4.44 53.63
N ARG A 218 7.42 5.76 53.46
CA ARG A 218 8.19 6.71 54.28
C ARG A 218 7.66 6.77 55.70
N ASP A 219 6.34 6.78 55.88
CA ASP A 219 5.72 6.82 57.21
C ASP A 219 6.00 5.56 58.01
N ARG A 220 6.01 4.38 57.37
CA ARG A 220 6.37 3.11 58.02
C ARG A 220 7.85 2.98 58.41
N ALA A 221 8.71 3.83 57.86
CA ALA A 221 10.14 3.84 58.15
C ALA A 221 10.53 4.87 59.23
N ARG A 222 9.55 5.62 59.76
CA ARG A 222 9.68 6.53 60.90
C ARG A 222 9.17 5.88 62.17
#